data_AF-A0A848UKB3-F1
#
_entry.id   AF-A0A848UKB3-F1
#
_cell.length_a   1.000
_cell.length_b   1.000
_cell.length_c   1.000
_cell.angle_alpha   90.00
_cell.angle_beta   90.00
_cell.angle_gamma   90.00
#
_symmetry.space_group_name_H-M   'P 1'
#
loop_
_entity.id
_entity.type
_entity.pdbx_description
1 polymer ?
#
loop_
_entity_poly.entity_id
_entity_poly.type
_entity_poly.pdbx_seq_one_letter_code
_entity_poly.pdbx_strand_id
1 'polypeptide(L)'
;MESFWRNAGIQLGKHWKIVAASMVAITVLLGIGLTQVEFATGQDSYLNPDSQIAIDNVDFQENFGGETVIMLFTAESDAVDVTALVDPPNLAELDRLTAELESIPNVYAVITPPVSLTFSDSLVKGPGRNALLAAASRDEAGAAVRGEDISIGLARLGTVETQELGEPGWNDILVFGNDGFDLVDGELTAPADADRV
;
A
#
# COMPACT_ATOMS: atom_id res chain seq x y z
N MET A 1 -59.11 -19.32 -26.63
CA MET A 1 -58.22 -18.15 -26.42
C MET A 1 -58.56 -16.98 -27.34
N GLU A 2 -58.89 -17.19 -28.62
CA GLU A 2 -59.22 -16.11 -29.56
C GLU A 2 -60.39 -15.21 -29.09
N SER A 3 -61.46 -15.80 -28.59
CA SER A 3 -62.62 -15.06 -28.06
C SER A 3 -62.26 -14.19 -26.85
N PHE A 4 -61.35 -14.66 -25.99
CA PHE A 4 -60.84 -13.90 -24.84
C PHE A 4 -60.03 -12.69 -25.28
N TRP A 5 -59.04 -12.88 -26.17
CA TRP A 5 -58.19 -11.79 -26.67
C TRP A 5 -58.98 -10.77 -27.49
N ARG A 6 -59.95 -11.22 -28.30
CA ARG A 6 -60.85 -10.35 -29.04
C ARG A 6 -61.71 -9.51 -28.10
N ASN A 7 -62.25 -10.12 -27.05
CA ASN A 7 -63.07 -9.40 -26.06
C ASN A 7 -62.21 -8.40 -25.24
N ALA A 8 -61.00 -8.80 -24.83
CA ALA A 8 -60.05 -7.95 -24.12
C ALA A 8 -59.63 -6.74 -24.97
N GLY A 9 -59.30 -6.95 -26.25
CA GLY A 9 -58.95 -5.87 -27.17
C GLY A 9 -60.08 -4.87 -27.40
N ILE A 10 -61.33 -5.35 -27.52
CA ILE A 10 -62.50 -4.48 -27.65
C ILE A 10 -62.73 -3.66 -26.38
N GLN A 11 -62.62 -4.26 -25.19
CA GLN A 11 -62.82 -3.54 -23.93
C GLN A 11 -61.69 -2.54 -23.64
N LEU A 12 -60.44 -2.92 -23.87
CA LEU A 12 -59.28 -2.03 -23.72
C LEU A 12 -59.32 -0.87 -24.74
N GLY A 13 -59.74 -1.14 -25.98
CA GLY A 13 -59.93 -0.11 -27.01
C GLY A 13 -61.03 0.91 -26.67
N LYS A 14 -62.14 0.48 -26.05
CA LYS A 14 -63.19 1.39 -25.56
C LYS A 14 -62.68 2.35 -24.48
N HIS A 15 -61.70 1.91 -23.68
CA HIS A 15 -61.10 2.69 -22.60
C HIS A 15 -59.65 3.11 -22.89
N TRP A 16 -59.28 3.29 -24.15
CA TRP A 16 -57.89 3.48 -24.57
C TRP A 16 -57.16 4.63 -23.84
N LYS A 17 -57.85 5.72 -23.50
CA LYS A 17 -57.26 6.84 -22.74
C LYS A 17 -56.85 6.42 -21.33
N ILE A 18 -57.68 5.63 -20.66
CA ILE A 18 -57.40 5.08 -19.32
C ILE A 18 -56.25 4.08 -19.41
N VAL A 19 -56.24 3.24 -20.43
CA VAL A 19 -55.15 2.28 -20.69
C VAL A 19 -53.83 3.01 -20.92
N ALA A 20 -53.81 4.03 -21.79
CA ALA A 20 -52.62 4.84 -22.06
C ALA A 20 -52.13 5.58 -20.80
N ALA A 21 -53.02 6.21 -20.04
CA ALA A 21 -52.68 6.86 -18.78
C ALA A 21 -52.12 5.86 -17.75
N SER A 22 -52.68 4.65 -17.69
CA SER A 22 -52.20 3.58 -16.81
C SER A 22 -50.82 3.09 -17.22
N MET A 23 -50.57 2.91 -18.52
CA MET A 23 -49.23 2.57 -19.03
C MET A 23 -48.21 3.65 -18.68
N VAL A 24 -48.54 4.93 -18.88
CA VAL A 24 -47.67 6.04 -18.50
C VAL A 24 -47.41 6.04 -16.99
N ALA A 25 -48.44 5.85 -16.16
CA ALA A 25 -48.29 5.79 -14.72
C ALA A 25 -47.38 4.64 -14.27
N ILE A 26 -47.55 3.44 -14.85
CA ILE A 26 -46.70 2.28 -14.59
C ILE A 26 -45.26 2.57 -15.04
N THR A 27 -45.06 3.12 -16.22
CA THR A 27 -43.72 3.47 -16.73
C THR A 27 -43.03 4.50 -15.85
N VAL A 28 -43.75 5.53 -15.38
CA VAL A 28 -43.20 6.53 -14.45
C VAL A 28 -42.83 5.88 -13.12
N LEU A 29 -43.69 5.01 -12.57
CA LEU A 29 -43.41 4.25 -11.35
C LEU A 29 -42.16 3.36 -11.49
N LEU A 30 -42.05 2.63 -12.59
CA LEU A 30 -40.86 1.82 -12.89
C LEU A 30 -39.61 2.69 -13.13
N GLY A 31 -39.77 3.86 -13.75
CA GLY A 31 -38.69 4.83 -13.93
C GLY A 31 -38.17 5.41 -12.61
N ILE A 32 -39.05 5.62 -11.63
CA ILE A 32 -38.65 5.95 -10.25
C ILE A 32 -37.92 4.77 -9.61
N GLY A 33 -38.35 3.53 -9.85
CA GLY A 33 -37.62 2.35 -9.40
C GLY A 33 -36.21 2.24 -9.99
N LEU A 34 -36.01 2.68 -11.24
CA LEU A 34 -34.71 2.70 -11.90
C LEU A 34 -33.69 3.59 -11.18
N THR A 35 -34.14 4.67 -10.51
CA THR A 35 -33.23 5.55 -9.76
C THR A 35 -32.69 4.91 -8.47
N GLN A 36 -33.21 3.75 -8.09
CA GLN A 36 -32.80 2.98 -6.90
C GLN A 36 -31.91 1.77 -7.28
N VAL A 37 -31.49 1.65 -8.54
CA VAL A 37 -30.61 0.55 -8.96
C VAL A 37 -29.18 0.87 -8.53
N GLU A 38 -28.66 0.08 -7.59
CA GLU A 38 -27.26 0.09 -7.19
C GLU A 38 -26.48 -0.96 -7.98
N PHE A 39 -25.32 -0.57 -8.50
CA PHE A 39 -24.38 -1.48 -9.16
C PHE A 39 -23.31 -1.90 -8.16
N ALA A 40 -23.34 -3.17 -7.76
CA ALA A 40 -22.25 -3.75 -6.99
C ALA A 40 -21.10 -4.11 -7.96
N THR A 41 -20.09 -3.24 -8.07
CA THR A 41 -18.90 -3.47 -8.93
C THR A 41 -17.69 -3.99 -8.16
N GLY A 42 -17.85 -4.37 -6.89
CA GLY A 42 -16.79 -4.94 -6.08
C GLY A 42 -16.36 -6.33 -6.58
N GLN A 43 -15.17 -6.77 -6.17
CA GLN A 43 -14.67 -8.10 -6.54
C GLN A 43 -15.54 -9.23 -5.95
N ASP A 44 -16.17 -8.98 -4.80
CA ASP A 44 -17.12 -9.83 -4.10
C ASP A 44 -18.42 -10.07 -4.88
N SER A 45 -18.85 -9.12 -5.72
CA SER A 45 -20.03 -9.26 -6.58
C SER A 45 -19.97 -10.42 -7.59
N TYR A 46 -18.77 -10.90 -7.92
CA TYR A 46 -18.56 -11.99 -8.85
C TYR A 46 -18.61 -13.37 -8.19
N LEU A 47 -18.57 -13.42 -6.86
CA LEU A 47 -18.59 -14.66 -6.10
C LEU A 47 -20.02 -14.98 -5.64
N ASN A 48 -20.33 -16.28 -5.54
CA ASN A 48 -21.55 -16.70 -4.86
C ASN A 48 -21.39 -16.37 -3.37
N PRO A 49 -22.27 -15.55 -2.75
CA PRO A 49 -22.17 -15.19 -1.34
C PRO A 49 -22.24 -16.41 -0.41
N ASP A 50 -22.90 -17.50 -0.84
CA ASP A 50 -23.00 -18.73 -0.07
C ASP A 50 -21.77 -19.65 -0.22
N SER A 51 -20.76 -19.26 -1.02
CA SER A 51 -19.54 -20.05 -1.18
C SER A 51 -18.59 -19.83 0.00
N GLN A 52 -17.91 -20.90 0.42
CA GLN A 52 -16.89 -20.79 1.48
C GLN A 52 -15.80 -19.75 1.16
N ILE A 53 -15.42 -19.62 -0.12
CA ILE A 53 -14.42 -18.62 -0.55
C ILE A 53 -14.90 -17.20 -0.27
N ALA A 54 -16.19 -16.90 -0.49
CA ALA A 54 -16.74 -15.58 -0.20
C ALA A 54 -16.77 -15.31 1.31
N ILE A 55 -17.19 -16.30 2.11
CA ILE A 55 -17.24 -16.20 3.57
C ILE A 55 -15.83 -16.00 4.16
N ASP A 56 -14.87 -16.86 3.77
CA ASP A 56 -13.49 -16.80 4.26
C ASP A 56 -12.82 -15.48 3.84
N ASN A 57 -13.13 -14.97 2.64
CA ASN A 57 -12.61 -13.69 2.18
C ASN A 57 -13.18 -12.52 3.02
N VAL A 58 -14.50 -12.46 3.27
CA VAL A 58 -15.08 -11.42 4.15
C VAL A 58 -14.44 -11.46 5.54
N ASP A 59 -14.34 -12.65 6.15
CA ASP A 59 -13.70 -12.82 7.45
C ASP A 59 -12.22 -12.35 7.41
N PHE A 60 -11.48 -12.68 6.34
CA PHE A 60 -10.10 -12.20 6.18
C PHE A 60 -10.04 -10.67 6.06
N GLN A 61 -10.90 -10.06 5.25
CA GLN A 61 -10.92 -8.62 5.04
C GLN A 61 -11.32 -7.84 6.30
N GLU A 62 -12.22 -8.39 7.12
CA GLU A 62 -12.59 -7.81 8.42
C GLU A 62 -11.41 -7.84 9.42
N ASN A 63 -10.57 -8.87 9.37
CA ASN A 63 -9.45 -9.03 10.31
C ASN A 63 -8.15 -8.35 9.84
N PHE A 64 -7.91 -8.28 8.53
CA PHE A 64 -6.62 -7.88 7.97
C PHE A 64 -6.71 -6.72 6.95
N GLY A 65 -7.91 -6.28 6.60
CA GLY A 65 -8.15 -5.33 5.51
C GLY A 65 -8.25 -6.06 4.16
N GLY A 66 -9.09 -5.53 3.26
CA GLY A 66 -9.42 -6.20 2.00
C GLY A 66 -8.84 -5.59 0.74
N GLU A 67 -8.49 -4.31 0.77
CA GLU A 67 -7.97 -3.59 -0.39
C GLU A 67 -6.67 -2.90 -0.01
N THR A 68 -5.60 -3.21 -0.74
CA THR A 68 -4.29 -2.57 -0.60
C THR A 68 -3.99 -1.81 -1.88
N VAL A 69 -3.66 -0.53 -1.74
CA VAL A 69 -3.12 0.29 -2.83
C VAL A 69 -1.60 0.31 -2.70
N ILE A 70 -0.91 -0.16 -3.74
CA ILE A 70 0.56 -0.15 -3.79
C ILE A 70 1.00 0.96 -4.74
N MET A 71 1.81 1.89 -4.24
CA MET A 71 2.44 2.94 -5.02
C MET A 71 3.94 2.65 -5.16
N LEU A 72 4.43 2.64 -6.39
CA LEU A 72 5.85 2.47 -6.71
C LEU A 72 6.41 3.80 -7.22
N PHE A 73 7.49 4.26 -6.59
CA PHE A 73 8.27 5.40 -7.06
C PHE A 73 9.42 4.88 -7.94
N THR A 74 9.59 5.49 -9.10
CA THR A 74 10.65 5.14 -10.05
C THR A 74 11.35 6.41 -10.49
N ALA A 75 12.69 6.42 -10.44
CA ALA A 75 13.48 7.49 -11.04
C ALA A 75 13.46 7.37 -12.57
N GLU A 76 13.23 8.49 -13.27
CA GLU A 76 13.27 8.51 -14.75
C GLU A 76 14.70 8.61 -15.32
N SER A 77 15.68 8.86 -14.47
CA SER A 77 17.08 9.07 -14.83
C SER A 77 17.98 8.35 -13.84
N ASP A 78 19.04 7.74 -14.36
CA ASP A 78 20.09 7.06 -13.57
C ASP A 78 20.87 8.03 -12.66
N ALA A 79 20.66 9.35 -12.82
CA ALA A 79 21.28 10.37 -11.99
C ALA A 79 20.53 10.66 -10.67
N VAL A 80 19.36 10.06 -10.44
CA VAL A 80 18.57 10.27 -9.23
C VAL A 80 18.61 9.01 -8.37
N ASP A 81 19.23 9.14 -7.20
CA ASP A 81 19.33 8.05 -6.23
C ASP A 81 18.04 7.88 -5.40
N VAL A 82 17.78 6.66 -4.92
CA VAL A 82 16.61 6.35 -4.08
C VAL A 82 16.63 7.11 -2.76
N THR A 83 17.81 7.46 -2.21
CA THR A 83 17.92 8.28 -1.00
C THR A 83 17.33 9.68 -1.19
N ALA A 84 17.24 10.17 -2.43
CA ALA A 84 16.62 11.45 -2.73
C ALA A 84 15.14 11.49 -2.32
N LEU A 85 14.45 10.36 -2.24
CA LEU A 85 13.06 10.29 -1.72
C LEU A 85 12.94 10.85 -0.30
N VAL A 86 14.02 10.77 0.49
CA VAL A 86 14.06 11.22 1.88
C VAL A 86 15.00 12.39 2.11
N ASP A 87 15.36 13.12 1.05
CA ASP A 87 15.96 14.45 1.20
C ASP A 87 14.95 15.39 1.89
N PRO A 88 15.40 16.40 2.67
CA PRO A 88 14.49 17.19 3.52
C PRO A 88 13.26 17.78 2.82
N PRO A 89 13.33 18.31 1.57
CA PRO A 89 12.13 18.79 0.87
C PRO A 89 11.16 17.67 0.50
N ASN A 90 11.67 16.52 0.07
CA ASN A 90 10.84 15.38 -0.35
C ASN A 90 10.25 14.67 0.86
N LEU A 91 11.02 14.57 1.95
CA LEU A 91 10.56 14.08 3.24
C LEU A 91 9.35 14.88 3.74
N ALA A 92 9.43 16.21 3.72
CA ALA A 92 8.33 17.07 4.14
C ALA A 92 7.06 16.88 3.27
N GLU A 93 7.23 16.67 1.96
CA GLU A 93 6.10 16.39 1.07
C GLU A 93 5.51 15.00 1.32
N LEU A 94 6.35 13.98 1.54
CA LEU A 94 5.90 12.63 1.90
C LEU A 94 5.17 12.62 3.24
N ASP A 95 5.61 13.39 4.23
CA ASP A 95 4.90 13.54 5.51
C ASP A 95 3.54 14.21 5.31
N ARG A 96 3.49 15.26 4.49
CA ARG A 96 2.23 15.93 4.13
C ARG A 96 1.26 14.97 3.44
N LEU A 97 1.72 14.20 2.46
CA LEU A 97 0.92 13.20 1.74
C LEU A 97 0.47 12.07 2.67
N THR A 98 1.34 11.63 3.58
CA THR A 98 1.00 10.60 4.58
C THR A 98 -0.16 11.08 5.45
N ALA A 99 -0.06 12.30 6.01
CA ALA A 99 -1.12 12.88 6.81
C ALA A 99 -2.43 13.09 6.02
N GLU A 100 -2.33 13.47 4.75
CA GLU A 100 -3.51 13.59 3.87
C GLU A 100 -4.18 12.23 3.65
N LEU A 101 -3.43 11.19 3.34
CA LEU A 101 -3.94 9.83 3.11
C LEU A 101 -4.55 9.23 4.38
N GLU A 102 -3.92 9.42 5.55
CA GLU A 102 -4.44 8.97 6.84
C GLU A 102 -5.76 9.64 7.23
N SER A 103 -6.01 10.85 6.69
CA SER A 103 -7.26 11.57 6.95
C SER A 103 -8.45 11.07 6.13
N ILE A 104 -8.22 10.21 5.13
CA ILE A 104 -9.26 9.70 4.24
C ILE A 104 -10.13 8.67 5.00
N PRO A 105 -11.47 8.84 5.03
CA PRO A 105 -12.35 7.86 5.63
C PRO A 105 -12.15 6.46 5.02
N ASN A 106 -12.15 5.43 5.87
CA ASN A 106 -11.92 4.02 5.52
C ASN A 106 -10.48 3.66 5.10
N VAL A 107 -9.52 4.56 5.22
CA VAL A 107 -8.09 4.20 5.19
C VAL A 107 -7.66 3.82 6.61
N TYR A 108 -7.31 2.55 6.80
CA TYR A 108 -6.96 2.02 8.13
C TYR A 108 -5.47 2.16 8.46
N ALA A 109 -4.62 2.12 7.44
CA ALA A 109 -3.17 2.22 7.60
C ALA A 109 -2.55 2.82 6.34
N VAL A 110 -1.56 3.69 6.55
CA VAL A 110 -0.75 4.28 5.50
C VAL A 110 0.71 4.01 5.84
N ILE A 111 1.42 3.30 4.97
CA ILE A 111 2.83 2.99 5.13
C ILE A 111 3.57 3.64 3.97
N THR A 112 4.19 4.78 4.24
CA THR A 112 5.03 5.52 3.28
C THR A 112 6.52 5.31 3.60
N PRO A 113 7.43 5.64 2.66
CA PRO A 113 8.87 5.56 2.92
C PRO A 113 9.34 6.17 4.25
N PRO A 114 8.92 7.37 4.69
CA PRO A 114 9.34 7.92 5.98
C PRO A 114 8.88 7.09 7.18
N VAL A 115 7.68 6.51 7.12
CA VAL A 115 7.18 5.62 8.18
C VAL A 115 8.10 4.41 8.32
N SER A 116 8.41 3.73 7.20
CA SER A 116 9.31 2.57 7.18
C SER A 116 10.71 2.92 7.69
N LEU A 117 11.27 4.04 7.25
CA LEU A 117 12.61 4.47 7.68
C LEU A 117 12.64 4.91 9.15
N THR A 118 11.54 5.44 9.69
CA THR A 118 11.42 5.74 11.13
C THR A 118 11.47 4.46 11.99
N PHE A 119 10.87 3.37 11.50
CA PHE A 119 11.01 2.07 12.16
C PHE A 119 12.46 1.55 12.09
N SER A 120 13.11 1.62 10.92
CA SER A 120 14.52 1.27 10.76
C SER A 120 15.43 2.10 11.67
N ASP A 121 15.22 3.42 11.72
CA ASP A 121 15.93 4.36 12.60
C ASP A 121 15.86 3.94 14.07
N SER A 122 14.64 3.63 14.53
CA SER A 122 14.38 3.17 15.89
C SER A 122 15.08 1.85 16.20
N LEU A 123 15.12 0.91 15.24
CA LEU A 123 15.78 -0.38 15.40
C LEU A 123 17.31 -0.23 15.46
N VAL A 124 17.90 0.55 14.57
CA VAL A 124 19.36 0.76 14.47
C VAL A 124 19.87 1.53 15.69
N LYS A 125 19.13 2.53 16.18
CA LYS A 125 19.51 3.27 17.40
C LYS A 125 19.30 2.48 18.68
N GLY A 126 18.39 1.51 18.68
CA GLY A 126 17.95 0.81 19.88
C GLY A 126 18.09 -0.72 19.82
N PRO A 127 16.98 -1.47 19.91
CA PRO A 127 17.00 -2.90 20.18
C PRO A 127 17.60 -3.74 19.05
N GLY A 128 17.50 -3.30 17.79
CA GLY A 128 18.05 -4.01 16.64
C GLY A 128 19.57 -4.13 16.72
N ARG A 129 20.26 -3.03 17.04
CA ARG A 129 21.72 -3.05 17.25
C ARG A 129 22.15 -3.98 18.39
N ASN A 130 21.43 -3.95 19.51
CA ASN A 130 21.74 -4.84 20.64
C ASN A 130 21.54 -6.31 20.25
N ALA A 131 20.49 -6.62 19.48
CA ALA A 131 20.23 -7.97 19.00
C ALA A 131 21.35 -8.46 18.07
N LEU A 132 21.81 -7.60 17.13
CA LEU A 132 22.92 -7.90 16.22
C LEU A 132 24.23 -8.18 16.95
N LEU A 133 24.63 -7.31 17.88
CA LEU A 133 25.85 -7.50 18.68
C LEU A 133 25.79 -8.78 19.51
N ALA A 134 24.64 -9.08 20.11
CA ALA A 134 24.46 -10.30 20.88
C ALA A 134 24.34 -11.56 20.00
N ALA A 135 23.99 -11.45 18.72
CA ALA A 135 23.88 -12.59 17.81
C ALA A 135 25.25 -13.21 17.51
N ALA A 136 26.30 -12.40 17.38
CA ALA A 136 27.67 -12.88 17.15
C ALA A 136 28.16 -13.84 18.26
N SER A 137 27.71 -13.63 19.50
CA SER A 137 28.01 -14.54 20.63
C SER A 137 27.17 -15.82 20.69
N ARG A 138 26.08 -15.91 19.91
CA ARG A 138 25.09 -17.00 19.98
C ARG A 138 25.20 -17.99 18.82
N ASP A 139 25.82 -17.60 17.72
CA ASP A 139 26.01 -18.44 16.53
C ASP A 139 27.50 -18.45 16.15
N GLU A 140 28.21 -19.48 16.61
CA GLU A 140 29.64 -19.67 16.39
C GLU A 140 29.97 -19.87 14.90
N ALA A 141 29.10 -20.53 14.13
CA ALA A 141 29.32 -20.80 12.72
C ALA A 141 29.27 -19.51 11.87
N GLY A 142 28.37 -18.59 12.21
CA GLY A 142 28.24 -17.30 11.53
C GLY A 142 28.98 -16.14 12.22
N ALA A 143 29.77 -16.39 13.26
CA ALA A 143 30.40 -15.32 14.04
C ALA A 143 31.40 -14.48 13.22
N ALA A 144 32.18 -15.11 12.34
CA ALA A 144 33.18 -14.42 11.52
C ALA A 144 32.52 -13.44 10.53
N VAL A 145 31.55 -13.93 9.75
CA VAL A 145 30.82 -13.10 8.77
C VAL A 145 30.08 -11.94 9.44
N ARG A 146 29.43 -12.19 10.59
CA ARG A 146 28.80 -11.10 11.36
C ARG A 146 29.81 -10.12 11.94
N GLY A 147 30.98 -10.59 12.38
CA GLY A 147 32.04 -9.72 12.89
C GLY A 147 32.54 -8.75 11.81
N GLU A 148 32.69 -9.23 10.58
CA GLU A 148 33.03 -8.42 9.41
C GLU A 148 31.93 -7.39 9.10
N ASP A 149 30.68 -7.84 8.96
CA ASP A 149 29.52 -6.97 8.70
C ASP A 149 29.33 -5.90 9.80
N ILE A 150 29.44 -6.28 11.08
CA ILE A 150 29.37 -5.34 12.21
C ILE A 150 30.51 -4.32 12.13
N SER A 151 31.72 -4.73 11.74
CA SER A 151 32.87 -3.82 11.64
C SER A 151 32.66 -2.78 10.54
N ILE A 152 32.13 -3.19 9.38
CA ILE A 152 31.75 -2.29 8.28
C ILE A 152 30.64 -1.34 8.74
N GLY A 153 29.57 -1.86 9.34
CA GLY A 153 28.45 -1.05 9.83
C GLY A 153 28.89 -0.02 10.89
N LEU A 154 29.80 -0.38 11.79
CA LEU A 154 30.38 0.56 12.76
C LEU A 154 31.28 1.61 12.10
N ALA A 155 32.04 1.24 11.07
CA ALA A 155 32.85 2.18 10.30
C ALA A 155 31.97 3.18 9.55
N ARG A 156 30.93 2.72 8.85
CA ARG A 156 29.90 3.58 8.21
C ARG A 156 29.23 4.49 9.22
N LEU A 157 28.84 3.97 10.38
CA LEU A 157 28.25 4.79 11.45
C LEU A 157 29.19 5.88 11.94
N GLY A 158 30.50 5.60 11.97
CA GLY A 158 31.52 6.56 12.36
C GLY A 158 31.70 7.72 11.38
N THR A 159 31.25 7.59 10.12
CA THR A 159 31.28 8.69 9.14
C THR A 159 30.05 9.59 9.22
N VAL A 160 29.03 9.23 10.01
CA VAL A 160 27.81 10.01 10.16
C VAL A 160 27.91 10.98 11.33
N GLU A 161 27.82 12.28 11.03
CA GLU A 161 27.85 13.33 12.05
C GLU A 161 26.52 13.42 12.84
N THR A 162 25.40 13.35 12.12
CA THR A 162 24.05 13.51 12.67
C THR A 162 23.18 12.34 12.26
N GLN A 163 22.60 11.64 13.23
CA GLN A 163 21.70 10.51 13.01
C GLN A 163 20.25 10.98 12.99
N GLU A 164 19.89 11.81 12.01
CA GLU A 164 18.52 12.32 11.82
C GLU A 164 18.04 12.04 10.40
N LEU A 165 16.78 11.64 10.25
CA LEU A 165 16.19 11.38 8.93
C LEU A 165 16.20 12.68 8.11
N GLY A 166 16.68 12.61 6.86
CA GLY A 166 16.94 13.78 6.03
C GLY A 166 18.41 14.16 5.93
N GLU A 167 19.27 13.65 6.83
CA GLU A 167 20.70 13.81 6.72
C GLU A 167 21.28 12.78 5.74
N PRO A 168 22.04 13.20 4.68
CA PRO A 168 22.46 12.29 3.62
C PRO A 168 23.21 11.05 4.10
N GLY A 169 24.15 11.22 5.05
CA GLY A 169 24.92 10.10 5.60
C GLY A 169 24.08 9.14 6.43
N TRP A 170 23.03 9.63 7.09
CA TRP A 170 22.12 8.78 7.85
C TRP A 170 21.11 8.07 6.95
N ASN A 171 20.59 8.77 5.95
CA ASN A 171 19.72 8.19 4.93
C ASN A 171 20.41 7.02 4.22
N ASP A 172 21.69 7.16 3.87
CA ASP A 172 22.48 6.08 3.26
C ASP A 172 22.55 4.82 4.13
N ILE A 173 22.78 4.97 5.45
CA ILE A 173 22.78 3.85 6.41
C ILE A 173 21.41 3.18 6.51
N LEU A 174 20.32 3.96 6.48
CA LEU A 174 18.98 3.42 6.63
C LEU A 174 18.44 2.76 5.36
N VAL A 175 18.94 3.18 4.19
CA VAL A 175 18.46 2.71 2.88
C VAL A 175 19.30 1.54 2.36
N PHE A 176 20.62 1.61 2.47
CA PHE A 176 21.53 0.62 1.85
C PHE A 176 22.19 -0.32 2.87
N GLY A 177 22.34 -1.57 2.47
CA GLY A 177 23.09 -2.59 3.20
C GLY A 177 24.59 -2.28 3.27
N ASN A 178 25.35 -3.17 3.92
CA ASN A 178 26.81 -3.10 3.94
C ASN A 178 27.45 -3.76 2.70
N ASP A 179 26.64 -4.23 1.76
CA ASP A 179 27.09 -4.94 0.57
C ASP A 179 28.02 -4.08 -0.28
N GLY A 180 29.16 -4.65 -0.71
CA GLY A 180 30.14 -3.98 -1.55
C GLY A 180 31.03 -2.94 -0.85
N PHE A 181 30.82 -2.69 0.45
CA PHE A 181 31.76 -1.89 1.25
C PHE A 181 32.96 -2.73 1.66
N ASP A 182 34.16 -2.16 1.54
CA ASP A 182 35.41 -2.78 1.96
C ASP A 182 36.05 -1.98 3.09
N LEU A 183 36.51 -2.68 4.14
CA LEU A 183 37.25 -2.08 5.25
C LEU A 183 38.66 -2.68 5.30
N VAL A 184 39.65 -1.92 4.85
CA VAL A 184 41.06 -2.34 4.81
C VAL A 184 41.89 -1.39 5.65
N ASP A 185 42.63 -1.92 6.64
CA ASP A 185 43.48 -1.14 7.56
C ASP A 185 42.75 0.03 8.28
N GLY A 186 41.43 -0.10 8.46
CA GLY A 186 40.59 0.93 9.09
C GLY A 186 40.08 2.02 8.14
N GLU A 187 40.43 1.95 6.85
CA GLU A 187 39.91 2.81 5.80
C GLU A 187 38.70 2.15 5.12
N LEU A 188 37.57 2.85 5.14
CA LEU A 188 36.32 2.39 4.53
C LEU A 188 36.25 2.87 3.08
N THR A 189 36.06 1.94 2.15
CA THR A 189 35.82 2.21 0.74
C THR A 189 34.38 1.84 0.38
N ALA A 190 33.62 2.81 -0.14
CA ALA A 190 32.26 2.59 -0.60
C ALA A 190 32.23 1.98 -2.01
N PRO A 191 31.23 1.15 -2.34
CA PRO A 191 31.00 0.72 -3.71
C PRO A 191 30.58 1.91 -4.58
N ALA A 192 30.63 1.74 -5.91
CA ALA A 192 30.08 2.73 -6.83
C ALA A 192 28.58 2.91 -6.59
N ASP A 193 28.05 4.12 -6.80
CA ASP A 193 26.64 4.43 -6.51
C ASP A 193 25.67 3.50 -7.23
N ALA A 194 25.99 3.10 -8.48
CA ALA A 194 25.18 2.17 -9.27
C ALA A 194 25.19 0.71 -8.74
N ASP A 195 26.15 0.37 -7.88
CA ASP A 195 26.33 -0.97 -7.31
C ASP A 195 25.83 -1.05 -5.86
N ARG A 196 25.27 0.03 -5.29
CA ARG A 196 24.67 0.03 -3.95
C ARG A 196 23.33 -0.73 -3.97
N VAL A 197 23.09 -1.55 -2.93
CA VAL A 197 21.89 -2.41 -2.79
C VAL A 197 21.29 -2.29 -1.40
#